data_AF-A0A120A4Q0-F1
#
_entry.id   AF-A0A120A4Q0-F1
#
_cell.length_a   1.000
_cell.length_b   1.000
_cell.length_c   1.000
_cell.angle_alpha   90.00
_cell.angle_beta   90.00
_cell.angle_gamma   90.00
#
_symmetry.space_group_name_H-M   'P 1'
#
loop_
_entity.id
_entity.type
_entity.pdbx_description
1 polymer ?
#
loop_
_entity_poly.entity_id
_entity_poly.type
_entity_poly.pdbx_seq_one_letter_code
_entity_poly.pdbx_strand_id
1 'polypeptide(L)' 'MARLKSTYSTYVAAQEKKGAVTSLSHEATVRIDTRISKAFSSAQKTATVKQLNSVKLMRQRELKGLTGNANF' A
#
# COMPACT_ATOMS: atom_id res chain seq x y z
N MET A 1 -19.35 19.44 36.12
CA MET A 1 -19.80 18.15 35.54
C MET A 1 -18.59 17.30 35.20
N ALA A 2 -18.40 16.16 35.86
CA ALA A 2 -17.30 15.25 35.55
C ALA A 2 -17.67 14.39 34.33
N ARG A 3 -16.92 14.49 33.22
CA ARG A 3 -17.06 13.56 32.09
C ARG A 3 -16.68 12.16 32.56
N LEU A 4 -17.62 11.21 32.47
CA LEU A 4 -17.35 9.79 32.69
C LEU A 4 -16.22 9.35 31.75
N LYS A 5 -15.09 8.94 32.31
CA LYS A 5 -13.99 8.35 31.56
C LYS A 5 -14.21 6.85 31.46
N SER A 6 -14.05 6.31 30.25
CA SER A 6 -14.06 4.87 30.03
C SER A 6 -12.95 4.19 30.86
N THR A 7 -13.23 2.98 31.37
CA THR A 7 -12.24 2.13 32.02
C THR A 7 -11.05 1.84 31.08
N TYR A 8 -11.33 1.70 29.79
CA TYR A 8 -10.32 1.51 28.76
C TYR A 8 -9.38 2.70 28.61
N SER A 9 -9.92 3.92 28.50
CA SER A 9 -9.08 5.12 28.36
C SER A 9 -8.22 5.37 29.61
N THR A 10 -8.73 4.99 30.78
CA THR A 10 -8.01 5.05 32.05
C THR A 10 -6.85 4.05 32.08
N TYR A 11 -7.08 2.81 31.64
CA TYR A 11 -6.03 1.80 31.52
C TYR A 11 -4.94 2.21 30.52
N VAL A 12 -5.32 2.65 29.31
CA VAL A 12 -4.36 3.06 28.27
C VAL A 12 -3.50 4.24 28.75
N ALA A 13 -4.10 5.27 29.36
CA ALA A 13 -3.35 6.40 29.90
C ALA A 13 -2.37 5.98 31.01
N ALA A 14 -2.69 4.96 31.80
CA ALA A 14 -1.79 4.43 32.82
C ALA A 14 -0.62 3.64 32.20
N GLN A 15 -0.84 2.92 31.11
CA GLN A 15 0.22 2.19 30.40
C GLN A 15 1.11 3.11 29.56
N GLU A 16 0.56 4.17 29.00
CA GLU A 16 1.31 5.22 28.31
C GLU A 16 2.30 5.91 29.25
N LYS A 17 1.87 6.26 30.47
CA LYS A 17 2.76 6.80 31.52
C LYS A 17 3.89 5.84 31.92
N LYS A 18 3.67 4.53 31.80
CA LYS A 18 4.68 3.49 32.08
C LYS A 18 5.62 3.25 30.90
N GLY A 19 5.41 3.93 29.76
CA GLY A 19 6.18 3.72 28.53
C GLY A 19 5.87 2.39 27.83
N ALA A 20 4.87 1.64 28.29
CA ALA A 20 4.49 0.35 27.71
C ALA A 20 3.66 0.51 26.42
N VAL A 21 3.06 1.69 26.21
CA VAL A 21 2.24 2.02 25.05
C VAL A 21 2.64 3.40 24.53
N THR A 22 2.85 3.53 23.23
CA THR A 22 3.06 4.82 22.57
C THR A 22 1.76 5.24 21.92
N SER A 23 1.19 6.38 22.34
CA SER A 23 0.08 6.98 21.62
C SER A 23 0.60 7.78 20.44
N LEU A 24 -0.09 7.70 19.30
CA LEU A 24 0.20 8.52 18.13
C LEU A 24 -0.79 9.67 18.10
N SER A 25 -0.30 10.87 17.79
CA SER A 25 -1.19 11.99 17.50
C SER A 25 -2.00 11.70 16.24
N HIS A 26 -3.18 12.30 16.14
CA HIS A 26 -4.02 12.15 14.94
C HIS A 26 -3.25 12.49 13.66
N GLU A 27 -2.45 13.57 13.69
CA GLU A 27 -1.61 13.97 12.57
C GLU A 27 -0.54 12.92 12.23
N ALA A 28 0.11 12.31 13.24
CA ALA A 28 1.07 11.25 13.03
C ALA A 28 0.44 10.03 12.35
N THR A 29 -0.77 9.65 12.77
CA THR A 29 -1.55 8.57 12.15
C THR A 29 -1.87 8.88 10.69
N VAL A 30 -2.38 10.08 10.39
CA VAL A 30 -2.69 10.49 9.01
C VAL A 30 -1.44 10.49 8.12
N ARG A 31 -0.29 10.93 8.65
CA ARG A 31 0.98 10.90 7.92
C ARG A 31 1.41 9.46 7.60
N ILE A 32 1.23 8.53 8.54
CA ILE A 32 1.54 7.11 8.32
C ILE A 32 0.65 6.54 7.21
N ASP A 33 -0.66 6.75 7.29
CA ASP A 33 -1.61 6.26 6.28
C ASP A 33 -1.32 6.83 4.89
N THR A 34 -0.96 8.11 4.83
CA THR A 34 -0.55 8.77 3.58
C THR A 34 0.72 8.12 3.00
N ARG A 35 1.71 7.81 3.84
CA ARG A 35 2.96 7.17 3.41
C ARG A 35 2.70 5.75 2.91
N ILE A 36 1.87 4.99 3.61
CA ILE A 36 1.44 3.64 3.22
C ILE A 36 0.76 3.70 1.84
N SER A 37 -0.20 4.60 1.66
CA SER A 37 -0.93 4.76 0.40
C SER A 37 0.00 5.13 -0.77
N LYS A 38 0.98 6.00 -0.53
CA LYS A 38 2.00 6.37 -1.52
C LYS A 38 2.89 5.18 -1.91
N ALA A 39 3.30 4.37 -0.94
CA ALA A 39 4.12 3.18 -1.18
C ALA A 39 3.38 2.17 -2.07
N PHE A 40 2.11 1.86 -1.74
CA PHE A 40 1.29 0.98 -2.56
C PHE A 40 1.06 1.52 -3.97
N SER A 41 0.76 2.81 -4.09
CA SER A 41 0.58 3.47 -5.40
C SER A 41 1.84 3.38 -6.27
N SER A 42 3.01 3.57 -5.67
CA SER A 42 4.31 3.46 -6.36
C SER A 42 4.59 2.03 -6.84
N ALA A 43 4.34 1.04 -5.97
CA ALA A 43 4.48 -0.37 -6.31
C ALA A 43 3.52 -0.76 -7.46
N GLN A 44 2.26 -0.31 -7.39
CA GLN A 44 1.28 -0.53 -8.44
C GLN A 44 1.74 0.04 -9.78
N LYS A 45 2.22 1.29 -9.81
CA LYS A 45 2.72 1.92 -11.05
C LYS A 45 3.83 1.09 -11.69
N THR A 46 4.77 0.61 -10.89
CA THR A 46 5.87 -0.25 -11.37
C THR A 46 5.35 -1.57 -11.93
N ALA A 47 4.41 -2.20 -11.24
CA ALA A 47 3.80 -3.45 -11.69
C ALA A 47 3.02 -3.27 -13.00
N THR A 48 2.25 -2.19 -13.14
CA THR A 48 1.49 -1.88 -14.36
C THR A 48 2.41 -1.72 -15.57
N VAL A 49 3.54 -1.02 -15.42
CA VAL A 49 4.52 -0.88 -16.52
C VAL A 49 5.05 -2.26 -16.96
N LYS A 50 5.38 -3.14 -16.01
CA LYS A 50 5.83 -4.50 -16.33
C LYS A 50 4.76 -5.31 -17.05
N GLN A 51 3.50 -5.23 -16.61
CA GLN A 51 2.37 -5.89 -17.26
C GLN A 51 2.19 -5.40 -18.71
N LEU A 52 2.18 -4.08 -18.92
CA LEU A 52 2.06 -3.50 -20.26
C LEU A 52 3.20 -3.94 -21.19
N ASN A 53 4.44 -3.99 -20.68
CA ASN A 53 5.58 -4.46 -21.46
C ASN A 53 5.49 -5.96 -21.79
N SER A 54 5.00 -6.78 -20.85
CA SER A 54 4.73 -8.20 -21.10
C SER A 54 3.70 -8.39 -22.22
N VAL A 55 2.59 -7.66 -22.16
CA VAL A 55 1.53 -7.69 -23.20
C VAL A 55 2.09 -7.28 -24.57
N LYS A 56 2.90 -6.21 -24.63
CA LYS A 56 3.56 -5.79 -25.88
C LYS A 56 4.46 -6.88 -26.46
N LEU A 57 5.25 -7.55 -25.61
CA LEU A 57 6.13 -8.63 -26.04
C LEU A 57 5.34 -9.85 -26.55
N MET A 58 4.25 -10.22 -25.88
CA MET A 58 3.38 -11.32 -26.32
C MET A 58 2.81 -11.04 -27.72
N ARG A 59 2.26 -9.85 -27.94
CA ARG A 59 1.75 -9.44 -29.27
C ARG A 59 2.82 -9.47 -30.35
N GLN A 60 4.04 -9.02 -30.04
CA GLN A 60 5.16 -9.09 -31.00
C GLN A 60 5.52 -10.53 -31.36
N ARG A 61 5.48 -11.45 -30.39
CA ARG A 61 5.75 -12.87 -30.62
C ARG A 61 4.66 -13.52 -31.47
N GLU A 62 3.39 -13.22 -31.19
CA GLU A 62 2.24 -13.68 -31.99
C GLU A 62 2.36 -13.22 -33.44
N LEU A 63 2.64 -11.93 -33.67
CA LEU A 63 2.83 -11.38 -35.02
C LEU A 63 4.00 -12.02 -35.75
N LYS A 64 5.14 -12.24 -35.08
CA LYS A 64 6.30 -12.93 -35.68
C LYS A 64 5.99 -14.39 -36.03
N GLY A 65 5.27 -15.10 -35.16
CA GLY A 65 4.85 -16.49 -35.41
C GLY A 65 3.92 -16.60 -36.62
N LEU A 66 3.02 -15.63 -36.81
CA LEU A 66 2.14 -15.56 -37.99
C LEU A 66 2.92 -15.29 -39.28
N THR A 67 3.93 -14.41 -39.25
CA THR A 67 4.78 -14.12 -40.42
C THR A 67 5.80 -15.22 -40.74
N GLY A 68 6.21 -16.01 -39.74
CA GLY A 68 7.17 -17.12 -39.92
C GLY A 68 6.54 -18.39 -40.49
N ASN A 69 5.23 -18.58 -40.31
CA ASN A 69 4.47 -19.71 -40.88
C ASN A 69 3.93 -19.45 -42.30
N ALA A 70 4.14 -18.25 -42.86
CA ALA A 70 3.67 -17.91 -44.21
C ALA A 70 4.67 -18.28 -45.34
N ASN A 71 5.80 -18.89 -45.00
CA ASN A 71 6.86 -19.29 -45.95
C ASN A 71 7.10 -20.82 -45.95
N PHE A 72 6.04 -21.62 -46.02
CA PHE A 72 6.09 -23.03 -46.40
C PHE A 72 4.98 -23.35 -47.39
#